data_AF-A0A7X2NLP4-F1
#
_entry.id   AF-A0A7X2NLP4-F1
#
_cell.length_a   1.000
_cell.length_b   1.000
_cell.length_c   1.000
_cell.angle_alpha   90.00
_cell.angle_beta   90.00
_cell.angle_gamma   90.00
#
_symmetry.space_group_name_H-M   'P 1'
#
loop_
_entity.id
_entity.type
_entity.pdbx_description
1 polymer ?
#
loop_
_entity_poly.entity_id
_entity_poly.type
_entity_poly.pdbx_seq_one_letter_code
_entity_poly.pdbx_strand_id
1 'polypeptide(L)'
;MVIKFNIPNGRMEINAETFFRGARKSQIRKMLKWARASWPDEVRVWEMRKWLEEQIQREKSEAARGSNVSRKLVEKYGCILSYVDKLL
;
A
#
# COMPACT_ATOMS: atom_id res chain seq x y z
N MET A 1 -2.86 -1.96 -8.71
CA MET A 1 -3.67 -2.84 -7.84
C MET A 1 -4.91 -2.08 -7.38
N VAL A 2 -6.06 -2.76 -7.30
CA VAL A 2 -7.29 -2.23 -6.69
C VAL A 2 -7.54 -2.94 -5.36
N ILE A 3 -7.76 -2.18 -4.29
CA ILE A 3 -7.99 -2.69 -2.95
C ILE A 3 -9.49 -2.55 -2.66
N LYS A 4 -10.16 -3.67 -2.38
CA LYS A 4 -11.57 -3.71 -2.01
C LYS A 4 -11.72 -4.15 -0.56
N PHE A 5 -12.48 -3.39 0.23
CA PHE A 5 -12.71 -3.67 1.65
C PHE A 5 -14.05 -3.13 2.13
N ASN A 6 -14.58 -3.72 3.20
CA ASN A 6 -15.82 -3.32 3.85
C ASN A 6 -15.55 -2.20 4.85
N ILE A 7 -16.48 -1.25 4.91
CA ILE A 7 -16.57 -0.17 5.89
C ILE A 7 -17.96 -0.25 6.58
N PRO A 8 -18.20 0.44 7.71
CA PRO A 8 -19.45 0.29 8.46
C PRO A 8 -20.73 0.45 7.62
N ASN A 9 -20.70 1.30 6.59
CA ASN A 9 -21.87 1.64 5.78
C ASN A 9 -21.73 1.21 4.31
N GLY A 10 -20.90 0.20 4.00
CA GLY A 10 -20.82 -0.33 2.64
C GLY A 10 -19.46 -0.90 2.27
N ARG A 11 -19.16 -0.88 0.97
CA ARG A 11 -17.91 -1.36 0.40
C ARG A 11 -17.13 -0.19 -0.21
N MET A 12 -15.82 -0.19 -0.01
CA MET A 12 -14.91 0.78 -0.59
C MET A 12 -13.97 0.08 -1.58
N GLU A 13 -13.67 0.79 -2.66
CA GLU A 13 -12.75 0.36 -3.71
C GLU A 13 -11.78 1.50 -3.99
N ILE A 14 -10.48 1.24 -3.88
CA ILE A 14 -9.44 2.26 -4.08
C ILE A 14 -8.37 1.77 -5.03
N ASN A 15 -7.88 2.68 -5.89
CA ASN A 15 -6.65 2.47 -6.64
C ASN A 15 -5.45 2.65 -5.69
N ALA A 16 -4.68 1.58 -5.48
CA ALA A 16 -3.55 1.57 -4.55
C ALA A 16 -2.47 2.60 -4.91
N GLU A 17 -2.19 2.77 -6.20
CA GLU A 17 -1.15 3.69 -6.67
C GLU A 17 -1.52 5.14 -6.34
N THR A 18 -2.70 5.57 -6.76
CA THR A 18 -3.16 6.94 -6.49
C THR A 18 -3.33 7.19 -4.99
N PHE A 19 -3.93 6.23 -4.28
CA PHE A 19 -4.18 6.36 -2.85
C PHE A 19 -2.87 6.45 -2.05
N PHE A 20 -1.93 5.52 -2.24
CA PHE A 20 -0.70 5.52 -1.46
C PHE A 20 0.21 6.69 -1.77
N ARG A 21 0.19 7.24 -3.00
CA ARG A 21 0.90 8.49 -3.31
C ARG A 21 0.36 9.67 -2.50
N GLY A 22 -0.96 9.85 -2.43
CA GLY A 22 -1.59 11.01 -1.79
C GLY A 22 -1.90 10.87 -0.29
N ALA A 23 -2.11 9.65 0.20
CA ALA A 23 -2.64 9.44 1.55
C ALA A 23 -1.60 9.68 2.66
N ARG A 24 -2.10 10.14 3.81
CA ARG A 24 -1.33 10.24 5.06
C ARG A 24 -1.18 8.86 5.71
N LYS A 25 -0.14 8.69 6.54
CA LYS A 25 0.12 7.43 7.27
C LYS A 25 -1.10 6.95 8.08
N SER A 26 -1.83 7.87 8.72
CA SER A 26 -3.04 7.53 9.49
C SER A 26 -4.18 6.98 8.62
N GLN A 27 -4.39 7.56 7.43
CA GLN A 27 -5.39 7.07 6.46
C GLN A 27 -5.04 5.68 5.95
N ILE A 28 -3.75 5.45 5.67
CA ILE A 28 -3.25 4.14 5.21
C ILE A 28 -3.46 3.08 6.30
N ARG A 29 -3.06 3.35 7.55
CA ARG A 29 -3.26 2.40 8.66
C ARG A 29 -4.75 2.11 8.89
N LYS A 30 -5.61 3.13 8.82
CA LYS A 30 -7.06 2.96 8.94
C LYS A 30 -7.60 2.08 7.82
N MET A 31 -7.18 2.33 6.58
CA MET A 31 -7.56 1.52 5.43
C MET A 31 -7.11 0.06 5.59
N LEU A 32 -5.85 -0.18 5.96
CA LEU A 32 -5.31 -1.52 6.17
C LEU A 32 -6.06 -2.28 7.27
N LYS A 33 -6.48 -1.60 8.35
CA LYS A 33 -7.32 -2.19 9.39
C LYS A 33 -8.65 -2.71 8.83
N TRP A 34 -9.33 -1.91 8.02
CA TRP A 34 -10.59 -2.33 7.37
C TRP A 34 -10.36 -3.43 6.33
N ALA A 35 -9.27 -3.33 5.57
CA ALA A 35 -8.89 -4.34 4.60
C ALA A 35 -8.66 -5.71 5.26
N ARG A 36 -7.87 -5.78 6.33
CA ARG A 36 -7.63 -7.03 7.06
C ARG A 36 -8.93 -7.63 7.61
N ALA A 37 -9.82 -6.80 8.17
CA ALA A 37 -11.12 -7.28 8.64
C ALA A 37 -12.03 -7.80 7.51
N SER A 38 -11.75 -7.43 6.26
CA SER A 38 -12.54 -7.80 5.07
C SER A 38 -11.93 -8.95 4.27
N TRP A 39 -10.70 -9.36 4.58
CA TRP A 39 -9.97 -10.37 3.83
C TRP A 39 -9.92 -11.66 4.63
N PRO A 40 -10.65 -12.71 4.19
CA PRO A 40 -10.75 -13.96 4.93
C PRO A 40 -9.45 -14.79 4.90
N ASP A 41 -8.55 -14.50 3.95
CA ASP A 41 -7.27 -15.19 3.78
C ASP A 41 -6.09 -14.20 3.66
N GLU A 42 -4.88 -14.74 3.76
CA GLU A 42 -3.64 -13.98 3.60
C GLU A 42 -3.28 -13.67 2.14
N VAL A 43 -3.97 -14.28 1.17
CA VAL A 43 -3.64 -14.13 -0.26
C VAL A 43 -3.65 -12.65 -0.66
N ARG A 44 -4.64 -11.89 -0.17
CA ARG A 44 -4.73 -10.45 -0.41
C ARG A 44 -3.61 -9.64 0.24
N VAL A 45 -3.13 -10.08 1.39
CA VAL A 45 -2.00 -9.46 2.08
C VAL A 45 -0.71 -9.71 1.28
N TRP A 46 -0.50 -10.93 0.81
CA TRP A 46 0.61 -11.31 -0.06
C TRP A 46 0.60 -10.57 -1.41
N GLU A 47 -0.56 -10.43 -2.05
CA GLU A 47 -0.72 -9.63 -3.27
C GLU A 47 -0.31 -8.17 -3.04
N MET A 48 -0.73 -7.58 -1.93
CA MET A 48 -0.35 -6.21 -1.57
C MET A 48 1.14 -6.07 -1.30
N ARG A 49 1.71 -7.03 -0.56
CA ARG A 49 3.15 -7.10 -0.25
C ARG A 49 3.98 -7.13 -1.52
N LYS A 50 3.66 -8.06 -2.44
CA LYS A 50 4.34 -8.19 -3.74
C LYS A 50 4.22 -6.91 -4.58
N TRP A 51 3.01 -6.34 -4.65
CA TRP A 51 2.80 -5.10 -5.39
C TRP A 51 3.64 -3.94 -4.81
N LEU A 52 3.76 -3.82 -3.49
CA LEU A 52 4.62 -2.81 -2.85
C LEU A 52 6.10 -3.04 -3.13
N GLU A 53 6.58 -4.29 -3.09
CA GLU A 53 7.96 -4.64 -3.44
C GLU A 53 8.30 -4.23 -4.88
N GLU A 54 7.40 -4.52 -5.83
CA GLU A 54 7.54 -4.11 -7.23
C GLU A 54 7.58 -2.57 -7.38
N GLN A 55 6.70 -1.84 -6.68
CA GLN A 55 6.72 -0.37 -6.70
C GLN A 55 7.99 0.20 -6.09
N ILE A 56 8.47 -0.37 -4.98
CA ILE A 56 9.74 0.05 -4.37
C ILE A 56 10.89 -0.14 -5.35
N GLN A 57 10.95 -1.28 -6.03
CA GLN A 57 12.02 -1.56 -6.99
C GLN A 57 11.98 -0.62 -8.20
N ARG A 58 10.79 -0.33 -8.72
CA ARG A 58 10.58 0.65 -9.78
C ARG A 58 11.05 2.04 -9.36
N GLU A 59 10.57 2.54 -8.22
CA GLU A 59 10.92 3.89 -7.74
C GLU A 59 12.40 3.98 -7.31
N LYS A 60 13.03 2.90 -6.85
CA LYS A 60 14.49 2.86 -6.63
C LYS A 60 15.27 3.10 -7.91
N SER A 61 14.82 2.52 -9.02
CA SER A 61 15.47 2.67 -10.33
C SER A 61 15.39 4.13 -10.81
N GLU A 62 14.25 4.78 -10.62
CA GLU A 62 14.09 6.21 -10.93
C GLU A 62 14.83 7.12 -9.94
N ALA A 63 14.89 6.76 -8.66
CA ALA A 63 15.67 7.48 -7.67
C ALA A 63 17.18 7.44 -7.98
N ALA A 64 17.69 6.30 -8.48
CA ALA A 64 19.07 6.16 -8.92
C ALA A 64 19.39 7.05 -10.15
N ARG A 65 18.39 7.35 -10.97
CA ARG A 65 18.46 8.33 -12.07
C ARG A 65 18.34 9.80 -11.62
N GLY A 66 18.23 10.05 -10.32
CA GLY A 66 18.21 11.39 -9.72
C GLY A 66 16.82 11.92 -9.32
N SER A 67 15.75 11.12 -9.45
CA SER A 67 14.41 11.55 -9.04
C SER A 67 14.27 11.66 -7.51
N ASN A 68 14.23 12.89 -7.00
CA ASN A 68 13.94 13.17 -5.58
C ASN A 68 12.52 12.77 -5.17
N VAL A 69 11.55 12.81 -6.10
CA VAL A 69 10.18 12.34 -5.84
C VAL A 69 10.17 10.84 -5.61
N SER A 70 10.86 10.09 -6.47
CA SER A 70 10.95 8.63 -6.35
C SER A 70 11.68 8.21 -5.09
N ARG A 71 12.72 8.95 -4.65
CA ARG A 71 13.37 8.69 -3.35
C ARG A 71 12.38 8.76 -2.18
N LYS A 72 11.52 9.79 -2.14
CA LYS A 72 10.46 9.92 -1.11
C LYS A 72 9.41 8.81 -1.23
N LEU A 73 9.08 8.39 -2.45
CA LEU A 73 8.14 7.28 -2.66
C LEU A 73 8.70 5.95 -2.18
N VAL A 74 10.00 5.67 -2.38
CA VAL A 74 10.66 4.47 -1.84
C VAL A 74 10.53 4.41 -0.33
N GLU A 75 10.85 5.49 0.39
CA GLU A 75 10.70 5.56 1.85
C GLU A 75 9.24 5.37 2.28
N LYS A 76 8.31 6.01 1.57
CA LYS A 76 6.88 5.90 1.87
C LYS A 76 6.39 4.47 1.67
N TYR A 77 6.68 3.86 0.53
CA TYR A 77 6.26 2.49 0.23
C TYR A 77 6.92 1.48 1.15
N GLY A 78 8.19 1.67 1.53
CA GLY A 78 8.84 0.85 2.56
C GLY A 78 8.14 0.95 3.93
N CYS A 79 7.69 2.15 4.30
CA CYS A 79 6.88 2.33 5.51
C CYS A 79 5.53 1.59 5.42
N ILE A 80 4.87 1.62 4.25
CA ILE A 80 3.60 0.90 4.06
C ILE A 80 3.82 -0.61 4.10
N LEU A 81 4.88 -1.11 3.45
CA LEU A 81 5.27 -2.52 3.46
C LEU A 81 5.42 -3.03 4.90
N SER A 82 6.09 -2.26 5.76
CA SER A 82 6.22 -2.60 7.20
C SER A 82 4.89 -2.67 7.96
N TYR A 83 3.82 -2.03 7.47
CA TYR A 83 2.49 -2.20 8.04
C TYR A 83 1.81 -3.44 7.49
N VAL A 84 2.00 -3.75 6.20
CA VAL A 84 1.43 -4.92 5.54
C VAL A 84 2.04 -6.21 6.08
N ASP A 85 3.34 -6.23 6.35
CA ASP A 85 4.03 -7.38 6.96
C ASP A 85 3.50 -7.72 8.37
N LYS A 86 2.85 -6.77 9.05
CA LYS A 86 2.19 -6.99 10.36
C LYS A 86 0.76 -7.53 10.25
N LEU A 87 0.25 -7.70 9.02
CA LEU A 87 -1.08 -8.25 8.76
C LEU A 87 -1.03 -9.74 8.41
N LEU A 88 0.16 -10.27 8.10
CA LEU A 88 0.46 -11.70 8.06
C LEU A 88 0.54 -12.20 9.51
#